data_AF-A0A4R4L7T5-F1
#
_entry.id   AF-A0A4R4L7T5-F1
#
_cell.length_a   1.000
_cell.length_b   1.000
_cell.length_c   1.000
_cell.angle_alpha   90.00
_cell.angle_beta   90.00
_cell.angle_gamma   90.00
#
_symmetry.space_group_name_H-M   'P 1'
#
loop_
_entity.id
_entity.type
_entity.pdbx_description
1 polymer ?
#
loop_
_entity_poly.entity_id
_entity_poly.type
_entity_poly.pdbx_seq_one_letter_code
_entity_poly.pdbx_strand_id
1 'polypeptide(L)'
;MRFGGGRSAWTRHGLIAGAVAVVLTAVGTVATPLLRDRSQQRLEQRAAREVIATAQWTRTQLLADPAAGQATLRGIADRADGVEVLTLETGAAGVRLVFRVRVAKTASSVFGWQRATAYGCFAQVVGSGPGPAALERVPCPS
;
A
#
# COMPACT_ATOMS: atom_id res chain seq x y z
N MET A 1 -70.14 43.73 25.42
CA MET A 1 -69.65 42.46 25.99
C MET A 1 -68.99 41.67 24.87
N ARG A 2 -67.64 41.57 24.89
CA ARG A 2 -66.81 40.39 25.20
C ARG A 2 -66.48 39.46 24.01
N PHE A 3 -65.16 39.45 23.68
CA PHE A 3 -64.26 38.38 23.16
C PHE A 3 -64.65 37.59 21.89
N GLY A 4 -63.77 37.31 20.92
CA GLY A 4 -62.31 37.36 20.86
C GLY A 4 -61.73 36.03 20.35
N GLY A 5 -60.79 36.08 19.40
CA GLY A 5 -59.79 35.02 19.14
C GLY A 5 -60.27 33.77 18.39
N GLY A 6 -59.52 33.17 17.47
CA GLY A 6 -58.13 33.38 17.08
C GLY A 6 -57.82 32.63 15.79
N ARG A 7 -57.02 33.26 14.94
CA ARG A 7 -56.35 32.63 13.80
C ARG A 7 -54.97 32.19 14.28
N SER A 8 -54.72 30.89 14.41
CA SER A 8 -53.35 30.38 14.58
C SER A 8 -53.32 28.86 14.44
N ALA A 9 -53.32 28.39 13.19
CA ALA A 9 -53.01 26.99 12.87
C ALA A 9 -52.01 26.95 11.72
N TRP A 10 -50.85 27.60 11.87
CA TRP A 10 -49.79 27.54 10.87
C TRP A 10 -48.39 27.71 11.47
N THR A 11 -48.06 26.92 12.48
CA THR A 11 -46.73 26.99 13.13
C THR A 11 -46.32 25.66 13.76
N ARG A 12 -46.47 24.53 13.06
CA ARG A 12 -45.97 23.23 13.55
C ARG A 12 -45.29 22.32 12.51
N HIS A 13 -44.86 22.84 11.37
CA HIS A 13 -44.08 22.06 10.38
C HIS A 13 -42.59 22.42 10.27
N GLY A 14 -42.12 23.47 10.97
CA GLY A 14 -40.73 23.93 10.88
C GLY A 14 -39.70 23.16 11.72
N LEU A 15 -40.13 22.42 12.75
CA LEU A 15 -39.19 21.83 13.73
C LEU A 15 -38.71 20.41 13.41
N ILE A 16 -39.43 19.67 12.55
CA ILE A 16 -39.03 18.29 12.20
C ILE A 16 -37.96 18.29 11.10
N ALA A 17 -37.98 19.28 10.20
CA ALA A 17 -36.99 19.40 9.12
C ALA A 17 -35.58 19.78 9.63
N GLY A 18 -35.49 20.55 10.72
CA GLY A 18 -34.20 20.98 11.30
C GLY A 18 -33.42 19.83 11.94
N ALA A 19 -34.10 18.92 12.66
CA ALA A 19 -33.43 17.81 13.34
C ALA A 19 -32.84 16.78 12.37
N VAL A 20 -33.55 16.47 11.28
CA VAL A 20 -33.08 15.51 10.25
C VAL A 20 -31.87 16.06 9.48
N ALA A 21 -31.85 17.37 9.19
CA ALA A 21 -30.74 18.02 8.50
C ALA A 21 -29.44 18.04 9.34
N VAL A 22 -29.55 18.20 10.66
CA VAL A 22 -28.38 18.18 11.57
C VAL A 22 -27.82 16.76 11.74
N VAL A 23 -28.68 15.73 11.79
CA VAL A 23 -28.22 14.33 11.85
C VAL A 23 -27.56 13.90 10.54
N LEU A 24 -28.09 14.29 9.38
CA LEU A 24 -27.47 13.95 8.08
C LEU A 24 -26.11 14.63 7.86
N THR A 25 -25.95 15.87 8.31
CA THR A 25 -24.66 16.58 8.24
C THR A 25 -23.65 16.01 9.24
N ALA A 26 -24.06 15.68 10.47
CA ALA A 26 -23.20 15.08 11.48
C ALA A 26 -22.77 13.63 11.16
N VAL A 27 -23.62 12.84 10.51
CA VAL A 27 -23.23 11.49 10.03
C VAL A 27 -22.29 11.59 8.83
N GLY A 28 -22.49 12.59 7.95
CA GLY A 28 -21.62 12.85 6.80
C GLY A 28 -20.18 13.23 7.18
N THR A 29 -19.98 13.95 8.28
CA THR A 29 -18.64 14.41 8.68
C THR A 29 -17.76 13.31 9.29
N VAL A 30 -18.33 12.26 9.89
CA VAL A 30 -17.55 11.15 10.49
C VAL A 30 -17.48 9.93 9.56
N ALA A 31 -18.53 9.65 8.77
CA ALA A 31 -18.53 8.49 7.89
C ALA A 31 -17.58 8.64 6.69
N THR A 32 -17.45 9.84 6.13
CA THR A 32 -16.59 10.11 4.96
C THR A 32 -15.09 9.95 5.23
N PRO A 33 -14.48 10.46 6.33
CA PRO A 33 -13.06 10.24 6.60
C PRO A 33 -12.75 8.77 6.87
N LEU A 34 -13.64 8.03 7.54
CA LEU A 34 -13.45 6.60 7.81
C LEU A 34 -13.46 5.76 6.51
N LEU A 35 -14.29 6.11 5.53
CA LEU A 35 -14.30 5.44 4.22
C LEU A 35 -13.05 5.77 3.41
N ARG A 36 -12.59 7.02 3.45
CA ARG A 36 -11.33 7.44 2.84
C ARG A 36 -10.14 6.68 3.46
N ASP A 37 -10.13 6.54 4.78
CA ASP A 37 -9.09 5.84 5.52
C ASP A 37 -9.02 4.35 5.15
N ARG A 38 -10.17 3.65 5.14
CA ARG A 38 -10.20 2.23 4.71
C ARG A 38 -9.79 2.01 3.26
N SER A 39 -10.17 2.91 2.35
CA SER A 39 -9.76 2.80 0.94
C SER A 39 -8.25 3.01 0.78
N GLN A 40 -7.69 3.99 1.49
CA GLN A 40 -6.25 4.24 1.54
C GLN A 40 -5.49 3.04 2.13
N GLN A 41 -5.95 2.51 3.27
CA GLN A 41 -5.33 1.35 3.92
C GLN A 41 -5.35 0.10 3.02
N ARG A 42 -6.43 -0.12 2.26
CA ARG A 42 -6.47 -1.21 1.26
C ARG A 42 -5.47 -0.99 0.14
N LEU A 43 -5.25 0.25 -0.30
CA LEU A 43 -4.28 0.59 -1.33
C LEU A 43 -2.84 0.36 -0.83
N GLU A 44 -2.55 0.74 0.42
CA GLU A 44 -1.27 0.48 1.09
C GLU A 44 -0.99 -1.01 1.25
N GLN A 45 -1.99 -1.79 1.70
CA GLN A 45 -1.86 -3.24 1.78
C GLN A 45 -1.64 -3.88 0.40
N ARG A 46 -2.28 -3.35 -0.66
CA ARG A 46 -2.02 -3.80 -2.03
C ARG A 46 -0.60 -3.50 -2.46
N ALA A 47 -0.10 -2.29 -2.20
CA ALA A 47 1.29 -1.93 -2.50
C ALA A 47 2.27 -2.81 -1.72
N ALA A 48 2.01 -3.10 -0.44
CA ALA A 48 2.84 -3.98 0.38
C ALA A 48 2.85 -5.43 -0.12
N ARG A 49 1.70 -5.97 -0.55
CA ARG A 49 1.64 -7.30 -1.17
C ARG A 49 2.40 -7.35 -2.49
N GLU A 50 2.31 -6.30 -3.29
CA GLU A 50 3.07 -6.19 -4.54
C GLU A 50 4.58 -6.19 -4.27
N VAL A 51 5.05 -5.48 -3.24
CA VAL A 51 6.47 -5.52 -2.83
C VAL A 51 6.94 -6.96 -2.59
N ILE A 52 6.14 -7.77 -1.87
CA ILE A 52 6.48 -9.18 -1.64
C ILE A 52 6.45 -9.99 -2.95
N ALA A 53 5.44 -9.76 -3.80
CA ALA A 53 5.31 -10.46 -5.07
C ALA A 53 6.51 -10.16 -6.01
N THR A 54 6.89 -8.89 -6.15
CA THR A 54 8.06 -8.46 -6.91
C THR A 54 9.35 -9.04 -6.33
N ALA A 55 9.49 -9.09 -5.01
CA ALA A 55 10.66 -9.68 -4.36
C ALA A 55 10.77 -11.19 -4.65
N GLN A 56 9.66 -11.94 -4.57
CA GLN A 56 9.64 -13.36 -4.90
C GLN A 56 9.89 -13.62 -6.39
N TRP A 57 9.32 -12.80 -7.27
CA TRP A 57 9.57 -12.87 -8.70
C TRP A 57 11.05 -12.61 -9.02
N THR A 58 11.64 -11.59 -8.40
CA THR A 58 13.07 -11.28 -8.54
C THR A 58 13.94 -12.44 -8.05
N ARG A 59 13.57 -13.07 -6.92
CA ARG A 59 14.21 -14.31 -6.46
C ARG A 59 14.16 -15.42 -7.50
N THR A 60 13.01 -15.67 -8.11
CA THR A 60 12.89 -16.70 -9.15
C THR A 60 13.83 -16.43 -10.32
N GLN A 61 13.96 -15.17 -10.74
CA GLN A 61 14.88 -14.77 -11.81
C GLN A 61 16.35 -14.95 -11.41
N LEU A 62 16.72 -14.55 -10.20
CA LEU A 62 18.09 -14.69 -9.69
C LEU A 62 18.50 -16.16 -9.52
N LEU A 63 17.56 -17.02 -9.13
CA LEU A 63 17.81 -18.45 -8.93
C LEU A 63 17.72 -19.29 -10.22
N ALA A 64 17.35 -18.67 -11.35
CA ALA A 64 17.32 -19.36 -12.64
C ALA A 64 18.72 -19.76 -13.14
N ASP A 65 19.75 -19.00 -12.75
CA ASP A 65 21.16 -19.33 -13.00
C ASP A 65 21.96 -19.22 -11.69
N PRO A 66 22.06 -20.30 -10.91
CA PRO A 66 22.74 -20.30 -9.61
C PRO A 66 24.27 -20.18 -9.72
N ALA A 67 24.84 -20.31 -10.92
CA ALA A 67 26.27 -20.13 -11.19
C ALA A 67 26.61 -18.72 -11.70
N ALA A 68 25.61 -17.85 -11.88
CA ALA A 68 25.80 -16.50 -12.36
C ALA A 68 26.71 -15.67 -11.43
N GLY A 69 27.66 -14.96 -12.04
CA GLY A 69 28.52 -14.01 -11.33
C GLY A 69 27.79 -12.74 -10.90
N GLN A 70 28.42 -11.94 -10.04
CA GLN A 70 27.85 -10.71 -9.47
C GLN A 70 27.28 -9.75 -10.53
N ALA A 71 28.02 -9.51 -11.62
CA ALA A 71 27.59 -8.58 -12.67
C ALA A 71 26.28 -9.04 -13.35
N THR A 72 26.17 -10.34 -13.64
CA THR A 72 24.97 -10.94 -14.22
C THR A 72 23.80 -10.86 -13.25
N LEU A 73 24.01 -11.18 -11.97
CA LEU A 73 22.97 -11.10 -10.94
C LEU A 73 22.47 -9.67 -10.72
N ARG A 74 23.38 -8.68 -10.71
CA ARG A 74 23.00 -7.26 -10.69
C ARG A 74 22.16 -6.90 -11.92
N GLY A 75 22.59 -7.30 -13.12
CA GLY A 75 21.84 -7.05 -14.35
C GLY A 75 20.49 -7.78 -14.42
N ILE A 76 20.30 -8.89 -13.70
CA ILE A 76 19.00 -9.54 -13.54
C ILE A 76 18.09 -8.69 -12.64
N ALA A 77 18.60 -8.27 -11.48
CA ALA A 77 17.84 -7.46 -10.53
C ALA A 77 17.50 -6.06 -11.08
N ASP A 78 18.42 -5.40 -11.78
CA ASP A 78 18.22 -4.05 -12.34
C ASP A 78 17.19 -4.03 -13.48
N ARG A 79 16.92 -5.18 -14.12
CA ARG A 79 15.84 -5.31 -15.11
C ARG A 79 14.45 -5.43 -14.48
N ALA A 80 14.37 -5.67 -13.18
CA ALA A 80 13.12 -5.77 -12.47
C ALA A 80 12.61 -4.36 -12.12
N ASP A 81 11.43 -4.01 -12.60
CA ASP A 81 10.84 -2.70 -12.33
C ASP A 81 10.67 -2.46 -10.82
N GLY A 82 11.17 -1.30 -10.37
CA GLY A 82 11.10 -0.91 -8.96
C GLY A 82 12.08 -1.66 -8.05
N VAL A 83 13.04 -2.42 -8.60
CA VAL A 83 14.11 -3.05 -7.83
C VAL A 83 15.40 -2.24 -7.94
N GLU A 84 16.05 -2.06 -6.81
CA GLU A 84 17.32 -1.35 -6.69
C GLU A 84 18.29 -2.21 -5.90
N VAL A 85 19.44 -2.51 -6.49
CA VAL A 85 20.44 -3.33 -5.82
C VAL A 85 21.30 -2.47 -4.90
N LEU A 86 21.28 -2.79 -3.60
CA LEU A 86 22.00 -2.05 -2.56
C LEU A 86 23.43 -2.58 -2.39
N THR A 87 23.57 -3.91 -2.29
CA THR A 87 24.86 -4.56 -2.00
C THR A 87 24.96 -5.90 -2.74
N LEU A 88 26.15 -6.23 -3.24
CA LEU A 88 26.51 -7.60 -3.64
C LEU A 88 27.82 -7.98 -2.96
N GLU A 89 27.83 -9.16 -2.36
CA GLU A 89 29.00 -9.73 -1.69
C GLU A 89 29.19 -11.16 -2.15
N THR A 90 30.41 -11.52 -2.53
CA THR A 90 30.75 -12.92 -2.82
C THR A 90 31.28 -13.57 -1.55
N GLY A 91 30.75 -14.75 -1.22
CA GLY A 91 31.22 -15.57 -0.11
C GLY A 91 31.29 -17.05 -0.51
N ALA A 92 31.66 -17.89 0.45
CA ALA A 92 31.81 -19.34 0.24
C ALA A 92 30.52 -20.04 -0.23
N ALA A 93 29.34 -19.50 0.14
CA ALA A 93 28.04 -20.03 -0.25
C ALA A 93 27.51 -19.49 -1.59
N GLY A 94 28.25 -18.59 -2.26
CA GLY A 94 27.83 -17.91 -3.48
C GLY A 94 27.75 -16.38 -3.30
N VAL A 95 26.90 -15.73 -4.10
CA VAL A 95 26.71 -14.27 -4.07
C VAL A 95 25.51 -13.92 -3.19
N ARG A 96 25.75 -13.15 -2.13
CA ARG A 96 24.71 -12.49 -1.34
C ARG A 96 24.35 -11.16 -1.99
N LEU A 97 23.10 -11.03 -2.42
CA LEU A 97 22.56 -9.83 -3.03
C LEU A 97 21.50 -9.21 -2.10
N VAL A 98 21.69 -7.95 -1.74
CA VAL A 98 20.74 -7.15 -0.98
C VAL A 98 20.11 -6.14 -1.91
N PHE A 99 18.78 -6.13 -1.98
CA PHE A 99 18.04 -5.26 -2.88
C PHE A 99 16.82 -4.65 -2.20
N ARG A 100 16.44 -3.46 -2.67
CA ARG A 100 15.25 -2.73 -2.26
C ARG A 100 14.21 -2.83 -3.36
N VAL A 101 13.00 -3.19 -2.99
CA VAL A 101 11.82 -3.15 -3.87
C VAL A 101 11.00 -1.92 -3.50
N ARG A 102 10.57 -1.16 -4.49
CA ARG A 102 9.71 0.03 -4.37
C ARG A 102 8.52 -0.13 -5.30
N VAL A 103 7.32 -0.02 -4.73
CA VAL A 103 6.07 -0.06 -5.49
C VAL A 103 5.29 1.21 -5.21
N ALA A 104 4.84 1.87 -6.28
CA ALA A 104 3.82 2.90 -6.22
C ALA A 104 2.53 2.38 -6.86
N LYS A 105 1.42 2.49 -6.14
CA LYS A 105 0.08 2.22 -6.68
C LYS A 105 -0.74 3.50 -6.63
N THR A 106 -1.53 3.72 -7.67
CA THR A 106 -2.51 4.79 -7.72
C THR A 106 -3.89 4.20 -7.98
N ALA A 107 -4.93 4.85 -7.45
CA ALA A 107 -6.30 4.45 -7.66
C ALA A 107 -7.21 5.67 -7.70
N SER A 108 -8.24 5.63 -8.56
CA SER A 108 -9.34 6.59 -8.54
C SER A 108 -10.30 6.26 -7.41
N SER A 109 -10.72 7.28 -6.65
CA SER A 109 -11.71 7.18 -5.59
C SER A 109 -12.76 8.30 -5.75
N VAL A 110 -13.92 8.13 -5.12
CA VAL A 110 -14.95 9.17 -5.04
C VAL A 110 -14.44 10.46 -4.37
N PHE A 111 -13.31 10.38 -3.67
CA PHE A 111 -12.64 11.50 -3.02
C PHE A 111 -11.39 12.00 -3.79
N GLY A 112 -11.30 11.72 -5.10
CA GLY A 112 -10.16 12.08 -5.96
C GLY A 112 -9.18 10.92 -6.16
N TRP A 113 -7.96 11.23 -6.62
CA TRP A 113 -6.92 10.22 -6.78
C TRP A 113 -6.26 9.89 -5.43
N GLN A 114 -6.00 8.61 -5.21
CA GLN A 114 -5.26 8.09 -4.06
C GLN A 114 -3.95 7.47 -4.54
N ARG A 115 -2.92 7.54 -3.69
CA ARG A 115 -1.61 6.96 -3.95
C ARG A 115 -1.12 6.26 -2.69
N ALA A 116 -0.50 5.11 -2.89
CA ALA A 116 0.26 4.43 -1.86
C ALA A 116 1.63 4.07 -2.41
N THR A 117 2.65 4.31 -1.61
CA THR A 117 4.02 3.85 -1.87
C THR A 117 4.40 2.86 -0.79
N ALA A 118 4.93 1.71 -1.19
CA ALA A 118 5.48 0.72 -0.28
C ALA A 118 6.90 0.37 -0.72
N TYR A 119 7.75 0.06 0.25
CA TYR A 119 9.08 -0.43 -0.02
C TYR A 119 9.48 -1.52 0.98
N GLY A 120 10.42 -2.37 0.58
CA GLY A 120 10.98 -3.42 1.42
C GLY A 120 12.35 -3.83 0.94
N CYS A 121 13.22 -4.22 1.86
CA CYS A 121 14.57 -4.67 1.56
C CYS A 121 14.70 -6.17 1.83
N PHE A 122 15.40 -6.85 0.93
CA PHE A 122 15.52 -8.29 0.93
C PHE A 122 16.96 -8.71 0.66
N ALA A 123 17.37 -9.82 1.26
CA ALA A 123 18.62 -10.48 0.99
C ALA A 123 18.34 -11.85 0.37
N GLN A 124 19.04 -12.14 -0.73
CA GLN A 124 19.03 -13.44 -1.41
C GLN A 124 20.46 -13.92 -1.59
N VAL A 125 20.73 -15.16 -1.21
CA VAL A 125 22.00 -15.83 -1.55
C VAL A 125 21.76 -16.69 -2.80
N VAL A 126 22.61 -16.50 -3.82
CA VAL A 126 22.59 -17.27 -5.06
C VAL A 126 23.90 -18.04 -5.16
N GLY A 127 23.80 -19.36 -5.23
CA GLY A 127 24.96 -20.23 -5.36
C GLY A 127 24.56 -21.68 -5.59
N SER A 128 25.52 -22.48 -6.03
CA SER A 128 25.34 -23.90 -6.40
C SER A 128 25.24 -24.87 -5.21
N GLY A 129 24.95 -24.37 -4.01
CA GLY A 129 24.86 -25.18 -2.79
C GLY A 129 23.66 -26.13 -2.77
N PRO A 130 23.53 -26.97 -1.72
CA PRO A 130 22.43 -27.91 -1.57
C PRO A 130 21.12 -27.18 -1.27
N GLY A 131 20.47 -26.69 -2.33
CA GLY A 131 19.15 -26.05 -2.30
C GLY A 131 19.19 -24.51 -2.32
N PRO A 132 18.11 -23.88 -2.82
CA PRO A 132 18.02 -22.43 -2.92
C PRO A 132 17.87 -21.79 -1.53
N ALA A 133 18.73 -20.82 -1.22
CA ALA A 133 18.60 -20.05 0.01
C ALA A 133 17.23 -19.34 0.08
N ALA A 134 16.66 -19.26 1.29
CA ALA A 134 15.42 -18.54 1.54
C ALA A 134 15.60 -17.04 1.28
N LEU A 135 14.53 -16.40 0.80
CA LEU A 135 14.47 -14.94 0.73
C LEU A 135 14.36 -14.39 2.15
N GLU A 136 15.34 -13.61 2.58
CA GLU A 136 15.35 -12.98 3.89
C GLU A 136 14.87 -11.54 3.78
N ARG A 137 13.98 -11.11 4.68
CA ARG A 137 13.61 -9.69 4.79
C ARG A 137 14.56 -9.00 5.74
N VAL A 138 15.19 -7.92 5.28
CA VAL A 138 16.20 -7.17 6.05
C VAL A 138 15.75 -5.72 6.27
N PRO A 139 16.27 -5.03 7.32
CA PRO A 139 16.07 -3.61 7.49
C PRO A 139 16.57 -2.82 6.28
N CYS A 140 15.82 -1.80 5.87
CA CYS A 140 16.29 -0.91 4.82
C CYS A 140 17.29 0.11 5.38
N PRO A 141 18.39 0.39 4.66
CA PRO A 141 19.27 1.50 5.02
C PRO A 141 18.51 2.83 4.91
N SER A 142 18.77 3.71 5.88
CA SER A 142 18.22 5.08 5.96
C SER A 142 18.84 6.01 4.93
#